data_AF-A0A1Q5N2Z8-F1
#
_entry.id   AF-A0A1Q5N2Z8-F1
#
_cell.length_a   1.000
_cell.length_b   1.000
_cell.length_c   1.000
_cell.angle_alpha   90.00
_cell.angle_beta   90.00
_cell.angle_gamma   90.00
#
_symmetry.space_group_name_H-M   'P 1'
#
loop_
_entity.id
_entity.type
_entity.pdbx_description
1 polymer ?
#
loop_
_entity_poly.entity_id
_entity_poly.type
_entity_poly.pdbx_seq_one_letter_code
_entity_poly.pdbx_strand_id
1 'polypeptide(L)'
;MSMRQTAKVRGGAAAAVVAVLALALAGCGDGGKPKEPQTPSAPQSKAAGSQAPDPSAGKSSEPTEVLATVNGASGMVLTVNSLQRDPGGFLTVNGQIKNTGTESFAGTSAWRGIELKGTGESVAGATLVDKAGKKRYYVLRDTEARCLCTTGISSVGPGQVVPFFAQFPAPPATTTEVEFSLPTFATATVKISG
;
A
#
# COMPACT_ATOMS: atom_id res chain seq x y z
N MET A 1 -0.30 47.05 37.48
CA MET A 1 0.05 48.39 36.96
C MET A 1 -0.01 48.34 35.45
N SER A 2 -0.82 49.24 34.88
CA SER A 2 -1.10 49.34 33.44
C SER A 2 0.07 50.05 32.75
N MET A 3 0.58 49.47 31.66
CA MET A 3 1.44 50.18 30.73
C MET A 3 0.89 49.98 29.32
N ARG A 4 0.35 51.08 28.81
CA ARG A 4 -0.19 51.27 27.47
C ARG A 4 0.97 51.36 26.49
N GLN A 5 0.87 50.70 25.34
CA GLN A 5 1.56 51.13 24.13
C GLN A 5 0.54 51.22 22.99
N THR A 6 0.16 52.46 22.70
CA THR A 6 -0.63 52.87 21.55
C THR A 6 0.26 52.96 20.32
N ALA A 7 0.03 52.10 19.32
CA ALA A 7 0.55 52.28 17.98
C ALA A 7 -0.59 52.69 17.05
N LYS A 8 -0.56 53.95 16.59
CA LYS A 8 -1.39 54.49 15.50
C LYS A 8 -0.78 54.01 14.17
N VAL A 9 -1.48 53.17 13.43
CA VAL A 9 -1.19 52.93 12.00
C VAL A 9 -2.21 53.71 11.18
N ARG A 10 -1.73 54.73 10.47
CA ARG A 10 -2.51 55.51 9.50
C ARG A 10 -2.69 54.67 8.24
N GLY A 11 -3.92 54.68 7.73
CA GLY A 11 -4.31 53.97 6.52
C GLY A 11 -3.63 54.47 5.24
N GLY A 12 -3.49 53.53 4.30
CA GLY A 12 -3.21 53.77 2.89
C GLY A 12 -4.05 52.77 2.10
N ALA A 13 -4.79 53.28 1.11
CA ALA A 13 -5.84 52.60 0.39
C ALA A 13 -5.35 51.54 -0.61
N ALA A 14 -6.31 50.70 -1.00
CA ALA A 14 -6.31 49.59 -1.93
C ALA A 14 -5.56 49.76 -3.27
N ALA A 15 -5.06 48.64 -3.79
CA ALA A 15 -5.08 48.34 -5.22
C ALA A 15 -5.15 46.81 -5.43
N ALA A 16 -6.27 46.33 -5.94
CA ALA A 16 -6.44 44.99 -6.47
C ALA A 16 -5.93 44.97 -7.92
N VAL A 17 -5.13 43.96 -8.28
CA VAL A 17 -4.78 43.68 -9.68
C VAL A 17 -5.08 42.22 -9.96
N VAL A 18 -6.12 42.01 -10.76
CA VAL A 18 -6.47 40.75 -11.42
C VAL A 18 -5.67 40.68 -12.72
N ALA A 19 -4.95 39.58 -12.95
CA ALA A 19 -4.37 39.27 -14.25
C ALA A 19 -4.88 37.89 -14.69
N VAL A 20 -5.81 37.90 -15.64
CA VAL A 20 -6.23 36.73 -16.42
C VAL A 20 -5.33 36.65 -17.64
N LEU A 21 -4.69 35.50 -17.87
CA LEU A 21 -4.10 35.19 -19.16
C LEU A 21 -4.52 33.77 -19.55
N ALA A 22 -5.29 33.67 -20.63
CA ALA A 22 -5.64 32.43 -21.31
C ALA A 22 -5.07 32.50 -22.72
N LEU A 23 -4.39 31.46 -23.18
CA LEU A 23 -4.24 31.12 -24.61
C LEU A 23 -3.86 29.63 -24.75
N ALA A 24 -4.51 29.00 -25.72
CA ALA A 24 -4.57 27.57 -26.00
C ALA A 24 -3.56 27.13 -27.06
N LEU A 25 -3.26 25.82 -27.12
CA LEU A 25 -2.91 25.15 -28.38
C LEU A 25 -3.63 23.79 -28.47
N ALA A 26 -4.33 23.62 -29.59
CA ALA A 26 -4.95 22.39 -30.04
C ALA A 26 -3.90 21.45 -30.65
N GLY A 27 -4.04 20.15 -30.41
CA GLY A 27 -3.30 19.09 -31.11
C GLY A 27 -4.29 18.08 -31.67
N CYS A 28 -4.34 17.98 -33.00
CA CYS A 28 -5.22 17.14 -33.81
C CYS A 28 -4.36 16.11 -34.57
N GLY A 29 -4.91 14.91 -34.80
CA GLY A 29 -4.36 13.84 -35.65
C GLY A 29 -4.80 12.48 -35.07
N ASP A 30 -5.87 11.81 -35.53
CA ASP A 30 -6.21 11.31 -36.89
C ASP A 30 -5.12 10.38 -37.45
N GLY A 31 -5.33 9.12 -37.83
CA GLY A 31 -6.52 8.27 -37.94
C GLY A 31 -6.08 6.84 -38.34
N GLY A 32 -7.00 5.86 -38.31
CA GLY A 32 -6.83 4.56 -38.97
C GLY A 32 -7.07 3.30 -38.11
N LYS A 33 -8.31 2.79 -38.15
CA LYS A 33 -8.73 1.42 -37.77
C LYS A 33 -8.67 0.48 -39.03
N PRO A 34 -9.25 -0.74 -39.05
CA PRO A 34 -8.79 -2.02 -38.48
C PRO A 34 -8.91 -3.22 -39.50
N LYS A 35 -8.76 -4.47 -38.98
CA LYS A 35 -9.25 -5.78 -39.46
C LYS A 35 -8.42 -6.62 -40.46
N GLU A 36 -7.85 -7.73 -39.94
CA GLU A 36 -8.22 -9.16 -40.11
C GLU A 36 -8.86 -9.65 -41.44
N PRO A 37 -9.03 -10.98 -41.68
CA PRO A 37 -8.45 -12.21 -41.08
C PRO A 37 -7.99 -13.23 -42.16
N GLN A 38 -7.51 -14.43 -41.78
CA GLN A 38 -7.94 -15.74 -42.33
C GLN A 38 -7.01 -16.91 -41.93
N THR A 39 -7.52 -17.73 -41.00
CA THR A 39 -7.35 -19.20 -40.88
C THR A 39 -7.95 -19.89 -42.14
N PRO A 40 -7.89 -21.23 -42.36
CA PRO A 40 -7.29 -22.33 -41.58
C PRO A 40 -6.55 -23.40 -42.42
N SER A 41 -5.80 -24.29 -41.77
CA SER A 41 -5.79 -25.73 -42.10
C SER A 41 -5.07 -26.55 -41.03
N ALA A 42 -5.79 -27.50 -40.45
CA ALA A 42 -5.29 -28.60 -39.63
C ALA A 42 -4.93 -29.80 -40.53
N PRO A 43 -4.60 -30.99 -39.98
CA PRO A 43 -3.36 -31.34 -39.30
C PRO A 43 -2.64 -32.46 -40.07
N GLN A 44 -1.31 -32.54 -40.03
CA GLN A 44 -0.58 -33.73 -40.49
C GLN A 44 0.40 -34.25 -39.46
N SER A 45 0.19 -35.53 -39.17
CA SER A 45 0.83 -36.37 -38.19
C SER A 45 2.25 -36.78 -38.60
N LYS A 46 3.03 -37.14 -37.58
CA LYS A 46 4.27 -37.94 -37.55
C LYS A 46 5.61 -37.19 -37.65
N ALA A 47 6.28 -37.10 -36.50
CA ALA A 47 7.64 -37.61 -36.27
C ALA A 47 7.89 -37.50 -34.75
N ALA A 48 8.08 -38.59 -34.01
CA ALA A 48 9.40 -39.16 -33.72
C ALA A 48 10.40 -38.09 -33.28
N GLY A 49 10.61 -37.98 -31.96
CA GLY A 49 11.58 -37.07 -31.39
C GLY A 49 11.65 -37.15 -29.87
N SER A 50 12.56 -38.00 -29.40
CA SER A 50 13.43 -37.75 -28.24
C SER A 50 12.78 -37.51 -26.88
N GLN A 51 12.95 -38.49 -25.98
CA GLN A 51 12.96 -38.27 -24.53
C GLN A 51 13.95 -37.14 -24.22
N ALA A 52 13.43 -35.96 -23.89
CA ALA A 52 14.15 -34.98 -23.11
C ALA A 52 13.91 -35.31 -21.63
N PRO A 53 14.95 -35.32 -20.77
CA PRO A 53 14.75 -35.37 -19.33
C PRO A 53 14.15 -34.04 -18.89
N ASP A 54 13.04 -34.14 -18.16
CA ASP A 54 12.34 -33.04 -17.51
C ASP A 54 13.29 -32.36 -16.49
N PRO A 55 13.68 -31.08 -16.68
CA PRO A 55 14.37 -30.35 -15.64
C PRO A 55 13.34 -29.64 -14.77
N SER A 56 12.99 -30.31 -13.67
CA SER A 56 12.74 -29.69 -12.37
C SER A 56 11.73 -28.55 -12.34
N ALA A 57 10.43 -28.88 -12.32
CA ALA A 57 9.39 -27.99 -11.81
C ALA A 57 8.92 -28.49 -10.44
N GLY A 58 9.75 -28.26 -9.44
CA GLY A 58 9.43 -28.54 -8.05
C GLY A 58 10.20 -27.59 -7.15
N LYS A 59 9.99 -26.27 -7.29
CA LYS A 59 10.23 -25.39 -6.14
C LYS A 59 9.25 -25.84 -5.09
N SER A 60 9.73 -26.67 -4.18
CA SER A 60 9.10 -26.94 -2.89
C SER A 60 8.69 -25.57 -2.34
N SER A 61 7.39 -25.31 -2.31
CA SER A 61 6.84 -24.12 -1.68
C SER A 61 7.18 -24.27 -0.20
N GLU A 62 8.29 -23.69 0.23
CA GLU A 62 8.57 -23.61 1.66
C GLU A 62 7.34 -22.99 2.33
N PRO A 63 6.90 -23.54 3.48
CA PRO A 63 5.77 -22.97 4.21
C PRO A 63 6.02 -21.49 4.42
N THR A 64 5.09 -20.63 3.98
CA THR A 64 5.18 -19.20 4.24
C THR A 64 5.17 -18.99 5.75
N GLU A 65 6.24 -18.40 6.28
CA GLU A 65 6.37 -18.12 7.71
C GLU A 65 5.17 -17.30 8.21
N VAL A 66 4.68 -17.60 9.41
CA VAL A 66 3.57 -16.90 10.05
C VAL A 66 4.06 -16.33 11.38
N LEU A 67 4.30 -15.02 11.41
CA LEU A 67 4.73 -14.31 12.61
C LEU A 67 3.56 -13.97 13.52
N ALA A 68 2.41 -13.65 12.95
CA ALA A 68 1.17 -13.39 13.69
C ALA A 68 -0.06 -13.59 12.80
N THR A 69 -1.19 -13.94 13.42
CA THR A 69 -2.52 -13.92 12.79
C THR A 69 -3.50 -13.23 13.73
N VAL A 70 -4.27 -12.28 13.21
CA VAL A 70 -5.27 -11.52 13.97
C VAL A 70 -6.60 -11.48 13.24
N ASN A 71 -7.67 -11.52 14.02
CA ASN A 71 -9.02 -11.33 13.51
C ASN A 71 -9.32 -9.84 13.35
N GLY A 72 -10.13 -9.52 12.35
CA GLY A 72 -10.72 -8.21 12.11
C GLY A 72 -12.24 -8.27 11.99
N ALA A 73 -12.82 -7.13 11.64
CA ALA A 73 -14.25 -6.98 11.46
C ALA A 73 -14.80 -7.93 10.38
N SER A 74 -16.05 -8.38 10.55
CA SER A 74 -16.83 -9.08 9.51
C SER A 74 -16.13 -10.31 8.88
N GLY A 75 -15.36 -11.07 9.65
CA GLY A 75 -14.66 -12.26 9.15
C GLY A 75 -13.37 -11.96 8.38
N MET A 76 -12.83 -10.75 8.51
CA MET A 76 -11.49 -10.45 8.01
C MET A 76 -10.42 -11.10 8.91
N VAL A 77 -9.36 -11.62 8.30
CA VAL A 77 -8.20 -12.19 8.97
C VAL A 77 -6.96 -11.56 8.37
N LEU A 78 -6.06 -11.03 9.21
CA LEU A 78 -4.77 -10.50 8.80
C LEU A 78 -3.68 -11.44 9.32
N THR A 79 -2.79 -11.84 8.42
CA THR A 79 -1.59 -12.62 8.74
C THR A 79 -0.37 -11.78 8.42
N VAL A 80 0.55 -11.65 9.38
CA VAL A 80 1.87 -11.07 9.17
C VAL A 80 2.85 -12.21 8.90
N ASN A 81 3.51 -12.16 7.75
CA ASN A 81 4.41 -13.21 7.30
C ASN A 81 5.88 -12.83 7.50
N SER A 82 6.23 -11.55 7.35
CA SER A 82 7.58 -11.08 7.63
C SER A 82 7.61 -9.65 8.16
N LEU A 83 8.64 -9.36 8.94
CA LEU A 83 8.96 -8.02 9.44
C LEU A 83 10.48 -7.82 9.43
N GLN A 84 11.00 -7.20 8.39
CA GLN A 84 12.44 -7.19 8.10
C GLN A 84 13.01 -5.79 7.95
N ARG A 85 14.20 -5.58 8.52
CA ARG A 85 14.97 -4.35 8.35
C ARG A 85 15.65 -4.33 6.98
N ASP A 86 15.62 -3.17 6.33
CA ASP A 86 16.35 -2.90 5.09
C ASP A 86 17.60 -2.04 5.38
N PRO A 87 18.73 -2.22 4.65
CA PRO A 87 19.93 -1.40 4.80
C PRO A 87 19.71 0.10 4.64
N GLY A 88 18.64 0.52 3.94
CA GLY A 88 18.21 1.92 3.79
C GLY A 88 17.60 2.54 5.03
N GLY A 89 17.52 1.83 6.16
CA GLY A 89 16.96 2.34 7.42
C GLY A 89 15.43 2.21 7.50
N PHE A 90 14.87 1.25 6.76
CA PHE A 90 13.44 0.97 6.73
C PHE A 90 13.13 -0.37 7.40
N LEU A 91 11.89 -0.52 7.84
CA LEU A 91 11.35 -1.78 8.33
C LEU A 91 10.10 -2.10 7.50
N THR A 92 10.11 -3.25 6.82
CA THR A 92 9.02 -3.66 5.92
C THR A 92 8.22 -4.79 6.54
N VAL A 93 6.92 -4.57 6.70
CA VAL A 93 5.94 -5.61 7.03
C VAL A 93 5.44 -6.21 5.72
N ASN A 94 5.44 -7.54 5.59
CA ASN A 94 4.69 -8.24 4.54
C ASN A 94 3.70 -9.21 5.16
N GLY A 95 2.56 -9.36 4.50
CA GLY A 95 1.50 -10.22 5.00
C GLY A 95 0.40 -10.43 3.98
N GLN A 96 -0.72 -10.93 4.48
CA GLN A 96 -1.93 -11.17 3.69
C GLN A 96 -3.19 -10.86 4.50
N ILE A 97 -4.19 -10.34 3.82
CA ILE A 97 -5.53 -10.04 4.34
C ILE A 97 -6.51 -10.98 3.64
N LYS A 98 -7.21 -11.80 4.41
CA LYS A 98 -8.19 -12.77 3.92
C LYS A 98 -9.59 -12.43 4.42
N ASN A 99 -10.58 -12.53 3.55
CA ASN A 99 -11.98 -12.52 3.97
C ASN A 99 -12.47 -13.97 4.11
N THR A 100 -12.75 -14.40 5.34
CA THR A 100 -13.33 -15.72 5.63
C THR A 100 -14.86 -15.69 5.76
N GLY A 101 -15.48 -14.52 5.60
CA GLY A 101 -16.93 -14.35 5.58
C GLY A 101 -17.56 -14.71 4.23
N THR A 102 -18.88 -14.54 4.16
CA THR A 102 -19.71 -14.87 2.99
C THR A 102 -20.06 -13.64 2.13
N GLU A 103 -19.77 -12.43 2.61
CA GLU A 103 -20.05 -11.17 1.91
C GLU A 103 -18.75 -10.41 1.61
N SER A 104 -18.79 -9.49 0.64
CA SER A 104 -17.65 -8.62 0.35
C SER A 104 -17.46 -7.59 1.47
N PHE A 105 -16.23 -7.42 1.93
CA PHE A 105 -15.89 -6.39 2.90
C PHE A 105 -15.51 -5.09 2.19
N ALA A 106 -16.33 -4.05 2.31
CA ALA A 106 -16.09 -2.72 1.74
C ALA A 106 -15.65 -1.67 2.78
N GLY A 107 -15.37 -2.09 4.02
CA GLY A 107 -14.93 -1.21 5.12
C GLY A 107 -13.45 -0.78 5.02
N THR A 108 -12.81 -0.94 3.86
CA THR A 108 -11.36 -0.73 3.68
C THR A 108 -10.96 0.74 3.76
N SER A 109 -11.92 1.66 3.62
CA SER A 109 -11.71 3.08 3.87
C SER A 109 -11.17 3.37 5.27
N ALA A 110 -11.43 2.54 6.28
CA ALA A 110 -10.87 2.69 7.62
C ALA A 110 -9.36 2.37 7.67
N TRP A 111 -8.84 1.60 6.72
CA TRP A 111 -7.43 1.21 6.66
C TRP A 111 -6.54 2.32 6.13
N ARG A 112 -7.15 3.32 5.48
CA ARG A 112 -6.41 4.48 5.00
C ARG A 112 -5.83 5.26 6.17
N GLY A 113 -4.62 5.77 5.99
CA GLY A 113 -4.00 6.70 6.92
C GLY A 113 -4.47 8.14 6.66
N ILE A 114 -3.76 9.10 7.24
CA ILE A 114 -3.94 10.54 6.99
C ILE A 114 -3.31 11.01 5.66
N GLU A 115 -3.35 10.18 4.62
CA GLU A 115 -2.75 10.51 3.33
C GLU A 115 -3.41 11.78 2.74
N LEU A 116 -2.58 12.79 2.45
CA LEU A 116 -3.05 14.15 2.12
C LEU A 116 -3.41 14.32 0.63
N LYS A 117 -3.07 13.36 -0.23
CA LYS A 117 -3.29 13.45 -1.67
C LYS A 117 -3.83 12.16 -2.24
N GLY A 118 -5.13 12.13 -2.59
CA GLY A 118 -5.71 11.31 -3.67
C GLY A 118 -5.33 9.83 -3.83
N THR A 119 -4.70 9.18 -2.86
CA THR A 119 -4.04 7.86 -3.00
C THR A 119 -5.00 6.68 -3.02
N GLY A 120 -6.32 6.95 -2.99
CA GLY A 120 -7.34 5.91 -2.93
C GLY A 120 -7.30 5.15 -1.61
N GLU A 121 -7.82 3.94 -1.61
CA GLU A 121 -7.76 3.04 -0.45
C GLU A 121 -6.38 2.40 -0.33
N SER A 122 -5.87 2.34 0.89
CA SER A 122 -4.52 1.87 1.19
C SER A 122 -4.47 1.24 2.58
N VAL A 123 -3.36 0.60 2.90
CA VAL A 123 -3.06 0.13 4.27
C VAL A 123 -2.24 1.16 5.06
N ALA A 124 -2.23 2.44 4.64
CA ALA A 124 -1.39 3.49 5.24
C ALA A 124 -1.76 3.83 6.70
N GLY A 125 -2.93 3.39 7.17
CA GLY A 125 -3.35 3.48 8.56
C GLY A 125 -2.65 2.47 9.48
N ALA A 126 -1.84 1.56 8.92
CA ALA A 126 -1.02 0.66 9.70
C ALA A 126 -0.03 1.42 10.60
N THR A 127 0.21 0.89 11.79
CA THR A 127 1.17 1.46 12.76
C THR A 127 2.01 0.37 13.40
N LEU A 128 3.22 0.75 13.81
CA LEU A 128 4.06 -0.04 14.69
C LEU A 128 4.26 0.70 16.01
N VAL A 129 4.15 0.01 17.14
CA VAL A 129 4.47 0.58 18.46
C VAL A 129 5.63 -0.18 19.08
N ASP A 130 6.73 0.52 19.27
CA ASP A 130 7.83 0.08 20.11
C ASP A 130 7.55 0.55 21.55
N LYS A 131 7.08 -0.38 22.38
CA LYS A 131 6.76 -0.10 23.78
C LYS A 131 7.99 0.27 24.59
N ALA A 132 9.13 -0.39 24.35
CA ALA A 132 10.37 -0.14 25.07
C ALA A 132 10.93 1.26 24.72
N GLY A 133 10.95 1.58 23.43
CA GLY A 133 11.36 2.89 22.90
C GLY A 133 10.32 3.99 23.07
N LYS A 134 9.11 3.67 23.56
CA LYS A 134 7.96 4.58 23.74
C LYS A 134 7.63 5.37 22.47
N LYS A 135 7.72 4.72 21.31
CA LYS A 135 7.54 5.33 20.00
C LYS A 135 6.48 4.60 19.19
N ARG A 136 5.63 5.38 18.52
CA ARG A 136 4.73 4.91 17.47
C ARG A 136 5.28 5.35 16.12
N TYR A 137 5.37 4.41 15.20
CA TYR A 137 5.80 4.61 13.82
C TYR A 137 4.58 4.50 12.91
N TYR A 138 4.58 5.32 11.86
CA TYR A 138 3.56 5.32 10.82
C TYR A 138 4.19 4.91 9.49
N VAL A 139 3.35 4.45 8.57
CA VAL A 139 3.78 4.10 7.21
C VAL A 139 4.48 5.30 6.56
N LEU A 140 5.63 5.03 5.93
CA LEU A 140 6.42 6.01 5.19
C LEU A 140 5.66 6.54 3.98
N ARG A 141 6.07 7.73 3.54
CA ARG A 141 5.56 8.36 2.32
C ARG A 141 6.70 8.79 1.42
N ASP A 142 6.45 8.77 0.12
CA ASP A 142 7.35 9.35 -0.85
C ASP A 142 7.27 10.89 -0.88
N THR A 143 8.10 11.50 -1.72
CA THR A 143 8.14 12.97 -1.92
C THR A 143 6.84 13.55 -2.48
N GLU A 144 5.97 12.71 -3.04
CA GLU A 144 4.66 13.10 -3.55
C GLU A 144 3.55 12.90 -2.52
N ALA A 145 3.86 12.41 -1.32
CA ALA A 145 2.97 12.09 -0.20
C ALA A 145 2.12 10.81 -0.38
N ARG A 146 2.52 9.89 -1.27
CA ARG A 146 1.91 8.57 -1.41
C ARG A 146 2.52 7.60 -0.39
N CYS A 147 1.74 6.70 0.21
CA CYS A 147 2.35 5.69 1.10
C CYS A 147 3.33 4.79 0.34
N LEU A 148 4.33 4.33 1.08
CA LEU A 148 5.15 3.17 0.70
C LEU A 148 4.47 1.91 1.22
N CYS A 149 3.29 1.61 0.66
CA CYS A 149 2.45 0.49 1.08
C CYS A 149 1.53 0.01 -0.05
N THR A 150 0.83 -1.09 0.17
CA THR A 150 -0.21 -1.56 -0.75
C THR A 150 -1.39 -0.60 -0.80
N THR A 151 -1.82 -0.27 -2.02
CA THR A 151 -2.95 0.60 -2.35
C THR A 151 -3.95 -0.13 -3.23
N GLY A 152 -5.11 0.48 -3.50
CA GLY A 152 -6.13 -0.02 -4.41
C GLY A 152 -7.03 -1.12 -3.82
N ILE A 153 -7.02 -1.32 -2.50
CA ILE A 153 -7.86 -2.34 -1.85
C ILE A 153 -9.22 -1.74 -1.51
N SER A 154 -10.13 -1.72 -2.49
CA SER A 154 -11.47 -1.13 -2.31
C SER A 154 -12.50 -2.04 -1.70
N SER A 155 -12.32 -3.33 -1.89
CA SER A 155 -13.07 -4.35 -1.17
C SER A 155 -12.28 -5.64 -1.14
N VAL A 156 -12.65 -6.53 -0.23
CA VAL A 156 -12.15 -7.91 -0.20
C VAL A 156 -13.34 -8.85 -0.29
N GLY A 157 -13.49 -9.53 -1.42
CA GLY A 157 -14.58 -10.47 -1.68
C GLY A 157 -14.49 -11.74 -0.81
N PRO A 158 -15.57 -12.52 -0.70
CA PRO A 158 -15.59 -13.77 0.07
C PRO A 158 -14.49 -14.73 -0.38
N GLY A 159 -13.70 -15.26 0.56
CA GLY A 159 -12.59 -16.16 0.29
C GLY A 159 -11.35 -15.50 -0.34
N GLN A 160 -11.44 -14.23 -0.74
CA GLN A 160 -10.32 -13.52 -1.37
C GLN A 160 -9.18 -13.34 -0.37
N VAL A 161 -7.96 -13.52 -0.88
CA VAL A 161 -6.70 -13.23 -0.17
C VAL A 161 -6.00 -12.10 -0.92
N VAL A 162 -5.66 -11.04 -0.19
CA VAL A 162 -4.94 -9.88 -0.70
C VAL A 162 -3.57 -9.82 -0.02
N PRO A 163 -2.47 -10.05 -0.74
CA PRO A 163 -1.15 -9.79 -0.19
C PRO A 163 -0.98 -8.29 0.06
N PHE A 164 -0.30 -7.92 1.14
CA PHE A 164 0.01 -6.54 1.42
C PHE A 164 1.45 -6.36 1.90
N PHE A 165 1.95 -5.15 1.71
CA PHE A 165 3.16 -4.66 2.35
C PHE A 165 2.94 -3.25 2.91
N ALA A 166 3.74 -2.89 3.91
CA ALA A 166 3.83 -1.53 4.45
C ALA A 166 5.24 -1.26 4.99
N GLN A 167 5.83 -0.14 4.57
CA GLN A 167 7.16 0.27 5.01
C GLN A 167 7.09 1.35 6.09
N PHE A 168 7.95 1.22 7.10
CA PHE A 168 8.07 2.09 8.26
C PHE A 168 9.50 2.59 8.40
N PRO A 169 9.74 3.71 9.10
CA PRO A 169 11.08 4.00 9.61
C PRO A 169 11.52 2.83 10.51
N ALA A 170 12.77 2.38 10.37
CA ALA A 170 13.28 1.34 11.25
C ALA A 170 13.37 1.85 12.70
N PRO A 171 12.83 1.11 13.70
CA PRO A 171 13.14 1.35 15.11
C PRO A 171 14.64 1.18 15.39
N PRO A 172 15.16 1.59 16.57
CA PRO A 172 16.54 1.29 16.96
C PRO A 172 16.88 -0.20 16.83
N ALA A 173 18.14 -0.56 16.53
CA ALA A 173 18.55 -1.96 16.36
C ALA A 173 18.32 -2.83 17.61
N THR A 174 18.23 -2.20 18.79
CA THR A 174 17.89 -2.86 20.06
C THR A 174 16.42 -3.27 20.18
N THR A 175 15.54 -2.74 19.33
CA THR A 175 14.12 -3.10 19.29
C THR A 175 13.96 -4.41 18.51
N THR A 176 13.57 -5.48 19.22
CA THR A 176 13.41 -6.84 18.69
C THR A 176 11.95 -7.23 18.45
N GLU A 177 11.00 -6.47 18.99
CA GLU A 177 9.57 -6.68 18.81
C GLU A 177 8.81 -5.35 18.79
N VAL A 178 7.67 -5.35 18.11
CA VAL A 178 6.76 -4.20 18.01
C VAL A 178 5.32 -4.69 17.99
N GLU A 179 4.40 -3.83 18.38
CA GLU A 179 2.97 -4.06 18.15
C GLU A 179 2.57 -3.53 16.78
N PHE A 180 2.11 -4.42 15.91
CA PHE A 180 1.52 -4.08 14.62
C PHE A 180 0.01 -3.92 14.76
N SER A 181 -0.53 -2.84 14.21
CA SER A 181 -1.97 -2.57 14.15
C SER A 181 -2.35 -2.06 12.77
N LEU A 182 -3.46 -2.56 12.24
CA LEU A 182 -4.17 -2.01 11.09
C LEU A 182 -5.62 -1.75 11.55
N PRO A 183 -6.26 -0.61 11.23
CA PRO A 183 -7.64 -0.35 11.64
C PRO A 183 -8.58 -1.49 11.24
N THR A 184 -9.63 -1.71 12.05
CA THR A 184 -10.57 -2.85 11.98
C THR A 184 -10.00 -4.22 12.32
N PHE A 185 -8.70 -4.35 12.63
CA PHE A 185 -8.09 -5.58 13.12
C PHE A 185 -7.65 -5.44 14.58
N ALA A 186 -7.55 -6.57 15.27
CA ALA A 186 -6.84 -6.62 16.55
C ALA A 186 -5.34 -6.34 16.34
N THR A 187 -4.68 -5.83 17.38
CA THR A 187 -3.23 -5.60 17.40
C THR A 187 -2.49 -6.93 17.64
N ALA A 188 -1.35 -7.11 17.00
CA ALA A 188 -0.44 -8.24 17.22
C ALA A 188 0.94 -7.78 17.67
N THR A 189 1.54 -8.47 18.63
CA THR A 189 2.98 -8.38 18.88
C THR A 189 3.72 -9.22 17.84
N VAL A 190 4.67 -8.61 17.13
CA VAL A 190 5.43 -9.23 16.04
C VAL A 190 6.92 -9.03 16.32
N LYS A 191 7.69 -10.12 16.22
CA LYS A 191 9.15 -10.07 16.30
C LYS A 191 9.72 -9.51 14.99
N ILE A 192 10.72 -8.66 15.11
CA ILE A 192 11.49 -8.19 13.96
C ILE A 192 12.53 -9.26 13.63
N SER A 193 12.47 -9.78 12.41
CA SER A 193 13.46 -10.72 11.89
C SER A 193 14.64 -9.92 11.31
N GLY A 194 15.87 -10.27 11.72
CA GLY A 194 17.09 -9.56 11.33
C GLY A 194 17.87 -9.09 12.54
#